data_AF-A0A1C6PC67-F1
#
_entry.id   AF-A0A1C6PC67-F1
#
_cell.length_a   1.000
_cell.length_b   1.000
_cell.length_c   1.000
_cell.angle_alpha   90.00
_cell.angle_beta   90.00
_cell.angle_gamma   90.00
#
_symmetry.space_group_name_H-M   'P 1'
#
loop_
_entity.id
_entity.type
_entity.pdbx_description
1 polymer ?
#
loop_
_entity_poly.entity_id
_entity_poly.type
_entity_poly.pdbx_seq_one_letter_code
_entity_poly.pdbx_strand_id
1 'polypeptide(L)'
;MKHPGNALQSDPPRSAACEVPGRAAAHVDDLLVQIAHGSQEALGQLYDLLAPLLLELLRCRLPEGADARSALVDGFSRVWRQAPSYETGPHALDWVIELVAQRER
;
A
#
# COMPACT_ATOMS: atom_id res chain seq x y z
N MET A 1 -18.60 19.70 -54.70
CA MET A 1 -17.54 18.77 -54.26
C MET A 1 -17.95 18.21 -52.90
N LYS A 2 -18.18 16.89 -52.85
CA LYS A 2 -17.85 15.93 -51.77
C LYS A 2 -18.36 16.20 -50.34
N HIS A 3 -19.50 15.54 -50.08
CA HIS A 3 -19.90 14.74 -48.92
C HIS A 3 -19.91 15.27 -47.46
N PRO A 4 -20.97 14.91 -46.70
CA PRO A 4 -21.14 15.09 -45.26
C PRO A 4 -20.48 13.94 -44.47
N GLY A 5 -20.33 14.09 -43.15
CA GLY A 5 -20.02 12.94 -42.30
C GLY A 5 -19.29 13.28 -41.00
N ASN A 6 -19.99 13.92 -40.05
CA ASN A 6 -19.60 13.81 -38.65
C ASN A 6 -20.12 12.47 -38.11
N ALA A 7 -19.45 11.39 -38.50
CA ALA A 7 -19.66 10.06 -37.98
C ALA A 7 -18.27 9.47 -37.79
N LEU A 8 -17.78 9.54 -36.54
CA LEU A 8 -16.79 8.67 -35.89
C LEU A 8 -16.52 9.26 -34.49
N GLN A 9 -17.56 9.29 -33.65
CA GLN A 9 -17.34 9.20 -32.20
C GLN A 9 -17.70 7.77 -31.79
N SER A 10 -16.82 6.87 -32.21
CA SER A 10 -16.72 5.52 -31.68
C SER A 10 -15.25 5.30 -31.37
N ASP A 11 -14.88 5.55 -30.12
CA ASP A 11 -13.99 4.66 -29.38
C ASP A 11 -14.16 4.88 -27.87
N PRO A 12 -14.67 3.87 -27.16
CA PRO A 12 -13.96 3.29 -26.03
C PRO A 12 -13.58 1.84 -26.40
N PRO A 13 -12.64 1.15 -25.71
CA PRO A 13 -11.99 1.47 -24.43
C PRO A 13 -10.47 1.19 -24.38
N ARG A 14 -9.88 1.38 -23.18
CA ARG A 14 -8.75 0.60 -22.64
C ARG A 14 -7.35 0.94 -23.19
N SER A 15 -6.67 1.87 -22.52
CA SER A 15 -5.30 1.70 -22.00
C SER A 15 -4.74 3.01 -21.47
N ALA A 16 -4.91 3.25 -20.18
CA ALA A 16 -3.87 3.90 -19.38
C ALA A 16 -3.31 2.84 -18.44
N ALA A 17 -2.66 1.84 -19.04
CA ALA A 17 -1.62 1.11 -18.33
C ALA A 17 -0.56 2.13 -17.89
N CYS A 18 -0.12 1.99 -16.63
CA CYS A 18 0.90 2.80 -15.97
C CYS A 18 0.47 4.18 -15.44
N GLU A 19 -0.70 4.28 -14.80
CA GLU A 19 -0.92 5.36 -13.82
C GLU A 19 -0.18 5.04 -12.50
N VAL A 20 1.14 5.24 -12.57
CA VAL A 20 2.09 5.75 -11.56
C VAL A 20 2.10 5.09 -10.17
N PRO A 21 3.24 4.50 -9.71
CA PRO A 21 3.42 4.06 -8.31
C PRO A 21 3.05 5.13 -7.26
N GLY A 22 3.06 6.40 -7.65
CA GLY A 22 2.55 7.53 -6.87
C GLY A 22 1.06 7.47 -6.49
N ARG A 23 0.16 6.82 -7.27
CA ARG A 23 -1.24 6.64 -6.84
C ARG A 23 -1.36 5.61 -5.72
N ALA A 24 -0.62 4.51 -5.80
CA ALA A 24 -0.56 3.53 -4.73
C ALA A 24 0.12 4.11 -3.48
N ALA A 25 1.20 4.87 -3.64
CA ALA A 25 1.86 5.58 -2.54
C ALA A 25 0.94 6.62 -1.88
N ALA A 26 0.22 7.42 -2.67
CA ALA A 26 -0.76 8.39 -2.16
C ALA A 26 -1.93 7.70 -1.44
N HIS A 27 -2.34 6.52 -1.90
CA HIS A 27 -3.36 5.73 -1.21
C HIS A 27 -2.86 5.18 0.13
N VAL A 28 -1.61 4.69 0.20
CA VAL A 28 -1.00 4.24 1.46
C VAL A 28 -0.82 5.39 2.44
N ASP A 29 -0.41 6.57 1.95
CA ASP A 29 -0.28 7.80 2.75
C ASP A 29 -1.61 8.20 3.40
N ASP A 30 -2.70 8.26 2.63
CA ASP A 30 -4.03 8.56 3.14
C ASP A 30 -4.47 7.55 4.22
N LEU A 31 -4.25 6.25 3.96
CA LEU A 31 -4.55 5.21 4.95
C LEU A 31 -3.75 5.40 6.25
N LEU A 32 -2.46 5.74 6.18
CA LEU A 32 -1.64 5.99 7.36
C LEU A 32 -2.12 7.20 8.17
N VAL A 33 -2.54 8.27 7.50
CA VAL A 33 -3.16 9.44 8.16
C VAL A 33 -4.43 9.02 8.89
N GLN A 34 -5.32 8.25 8.25
CA GLN A 34 -6.53 7.77 8.89
C GLN A 34 -6.24 6.85 10.09
N ILE A 35 -5.20 6.02 9.99
CA ILE A 35 -4.74 5.17 11.11
C ILE A 35 -4.22 6.04 12.26
N ALA A 36 -3.48 7.12 11.98
CA ALA A 36 -3.03 8.08 12.98
C ALA A 36 -4.20 8.73 13.74
N HIS A 37 -5.35 8.91 13.07
CA HIS A 37 -6.60 9.37 13.69
C HIS A 37 -7.41 8.27 14.40
N GLY A 38 -6.91 7.03 14.43
CA GLY A 38 -7.56 5.89 15.10
C GLY A 38 -8.56 5.13 14.22
N SER A 39 -8.49 5.25 12.89
CA SER A 39 -9.35 4.47 11.99
C SER A 39 -8.87 3.03 11.86
N GLN A 40 -9.59 2.10 12.50
CA GLN A 40 -9.33 0.67 12.38
C GLN A 40 -9.67 0.14 10.97
N GLU A 41 -10.64 0.74 10.28
CA GLU A 41 -10.98 0.36 8.90
C GLU A 41 -9.82 0.65 7.94
N ALA A 42 -9.14 1.80 8.11
CA ALA A 42 -7.98 2.14 7.32
C ALA A 42 -6.80 1.17 7.56
N LEU A 43 -6.62 0.71 8.80
CA LEU A 43 -5.65 -0.34 9.12
C LEU A 43 -5.97 -1.65 8.39
N GLY A 44 -7.25 -2.03 8.35
CA GLY A 44 -7.72 -3.21 7.61
C GLY A 44 -7.40 -3.11 6.12
N GLN A 45 -7.72 -1.97 5.49
CA GLN A 45 -7.42 -1.74 4.08
C GLN A 45 -5.92 -1.77 3.79
N LEU A 46 -5.11 -1.17 4.67
CA LEU A 46 -3.65 -1.23 4.56
C LEU A 46 -3.12 -2.67 4.68
N TYR A 47 -3.73 -3.46 5.58
CA TYR A 47 -3.41 -4.87 5.73
C TYR A 47 -3.72 -5.66 4.47
N ASP A 48 -4.93 -5.55 3.93
CA ASP A 48 -5.33 -6.27 2.71
C ASP A 48 -4.44 -5.91 1.51
N LEU A 49 -4.00 -4.65 1.43
CA LEU A 49 -3.11 -4.17 0.36
C LEU A 49 -1.68 -4.71 0.50
N LEU A 50 -1.10 -4.66 1.70
CA LEU A 50 0.33 -4.91 1.91
C LEU A 50 0.66 -6.31 2.43
N ALA A 51 -0.30 -7.02 3.03
CA ALA A 51 -0.09 -8.38 3.54
C ALA A 51 0.56 -9.34 2.55
N PRO A 52 0.12 -9.47 1.27
CA PRO A 52 0.74 -10.42 0.35
C PRO A 52 2.21 -10.07 0.07
N LEU A 53 2.54 -8.80 -0.09
CA LEU A 53 3.91 -8.33 -0.33
C LEU A 53 4.81 -8.53 0.91
N LEU A 54 4.32 -8.11 2.08
CA LEU A 54 5.07 -8.18 3.33
C LEU A 54 5.26 -9.62 3.80
N LEU A 55 4.30 -10.51 3.57
CA LEU A 55 4.47 -11.94 3.87
C LEU A 55 5.61 -12.55 3.05
N GLU A 56 5.66 -12.30 1.73
CA GLU A 56 6.74 -12.80 0.89
C GLU A 56 8.10 -12.21 1.32
N LEU A 57 8.13 -10.92 1.65
CA LEU A 57 9.33 -10.27 2.17
C LEU A 57 9.80 -10.89 3.50
N LEU A 58 8.88 -11.10 4.44
CA LEU A 58 9.17 -11.69 5.75
C LEU A 58 9.64 -13.15 5.60
N ARG A 59 9.03 -13.93 4.72
CA ARG A 59 9.45 -15.31 4.44
C ARG A 59 10.88 -15.39 3.91
N CYS A 60 11.30 -14.41 3.10
CA CYS A 60 12.68 -14.31 2.61
C CYS A 60 13.67 -13.81 3.66
N ARG A 61 13.22 -13.07 4.68
CA ARG A 61 14.08 -12.43 5.70
C ARG A 61 14.20 -13.23 6.99
N LEU A 62 13.16 -13.98 7.35
CA LEU A 62 13.08 -14.70 8.61
C LEU A 62 13.86 -16.02 8.54
N PRO A 63 14.49 -16.45 9.66
CA PRO A 63 15.19 -17.73 9.72
C PRO A 63 14.22 -18.92 9.64
N GLU A 64 14.75 -20.11 9.31
CA GLU A 64 13.96 -21.34 9.34
C GLU A 64 13.29 -21.54 10.71
N GLY A 65 11.97 -21.80 10.69
CA GLY A 65 11.15 -22.01 11.89
C GLY A 65 10.45 -20.76 12.44
N ALA A 66 10.71 -19.57 11.90
CA ALA A 66 9.98 -18.36 12.29
C ALA A 66 8.63 -18.23 11.56
N ASP A 67 7.60 -17.80 12.28
CA ASP A 67 6.26 -17.58 11.72
C ASP A 67 6.15 -16.17 11.10
N ALA A 68 6.22 -16.11 9.77
CA ALA A 68 6.04 -14.88 9.00
C ALA A 68 4.67 -14.23 9.22
N ARG A 69 3.62 -15.01 9.51
CA ARG A 69 2.28 -14.47 9.79
C ARG A 69 2.27 -13.78 11.15
N SER A 70 2.85 -14.40 12.17
CA SER A 70 2.99 -13.77 13.49
C SER A 70 3.81 -12.48 13.42
N ALA A 71 4.92 -12.50 12.68
CA ALA A 71 5.75 -11.31 12.46
C ALA A 71 5.00 -10.19 11.72
N LEU A 72 4.16 -10.54 10.74
CA LEU A 72 3.31 -9.59 10.04
C LEU A 72 2.33 -8.91 11.00
N VAL A 73 1.61 -9.69 11.82
CA VAL A 73 0.62 -9.16 12.78
C VAL A 73 1.27 -8.23 13.81
N ASP A 74 2.46 -8.60 14.31
CA ASP A 74 3.24 -7.74 15.20
C ASP A 74 3.67 -6.44 14.49
N GLY A 75 4.14 -6.54 13.25
CA GLY A 75 4.47 -5.39 12.41
C GLY A 75 3.32 -4.41 12.22
N PHE A 76 2.11 -4.90 11.91
CA PHE A 76 0.91 -4.04 11.82
C PHE A 76 0.50 -3.43 13.16
N SER A 77 0.69 -4.16 14.27
CA SER A 77 0.47 -3.61 15.61
C SER A 77 1.45 -2.48 15.91
N ARG A 78 2.69 -2.58 15.41
CA ARG A 78 3.69 -1.52 15.50
C ARG A 78 3.33 -0.32 14.62
N VAL A 79 2.85 -0.55 13.40
CA VAL A 79 2.30 0.49 12.51
C VAL A 79 1.20 1.26 13.21
N TRP A 80 0.23 0.58 13.82
CA TRP A 80 -0.84 1.24 14.60
C TRP A 80 -0.29 2.15 15.71
N ARG A 81 0.69 1.68 16.49
CA ARG A 81 1.29 2.46 17.58
C ARG A 81 2.13 3.64 17.09
N GLN A 82 2.79 3.52 15.94
CA GLN A 82 3.68 4.55 15.40
C GLN A 82 3.05 5.45 14.35
N ALA A 83 1.85 5.13 13.86
CA ALA A 83 1.13 5.95 12.87
C ALA A 83 0.97 7.41 13.30
N PRO A 84 0.72 7.78 14.58
CA PRO A 84 0.69 9.18 14.99
C PRO A 84 2.02 9.94 14.83
N SER A 85 3.13 9.23 14.67
CA SER A 85 4.46 9.80 14.40
C SER A 85 4.83 9.79 12.92
N TYR A 86 3.95 9.29 12.05
CA TYR A 86 4.17 9.30 10.61
C TYR A 86 3.97 10.72 10.06
N GLU A 87 4.95 11.22 9.32
CA GLU A 87 4.81 12.45 8.54
C GLU A 87 4.48 12.09 7.08
N THR A 88 3.40 12.69 6.57
CA THR A 88 2.91 12.44 5.20
C THR A 88 3.97 12.72 4.14
N GLY A 89 4.13 11.81 3.19
CA GLY A 89 5.15 11.95 2.15
C GLY A 89 5.21 10.80 1.15
N PRO A 90 6.07 10.91 0.13
CA PRO A 90 6.14 9.92 -0.96
C PRO A 90 6.65 8.54 -0.53
N HIS A 91 7.10 8.40 0.72
CA HIS A 91 7.76 7.20 1.27
C HIS A 91 6.87 6.43 2.25
N ALA A 92 5.54 6.60 2.19
CA ALA A 92 4.57 5.90 3.02
C ALA A 92 4.80 4.37 3.05
N LEU A 93 5.02 3.78 1.87
CA LEU A 93 5.26 2.36 1.72
C LEU A 93 6.61 1.93 2.34
N ASP A 94 7.68 2.68 2.08
CA ASP A 94 9.01 2.43 2.65
C ASP A 94 8.96 2.47 4.18
N TRP A 95 8.27 3.47 4.76
CA TRP A 95 8.11 3.59 6.20
C TRP A 95 7.42 2.37 6.82
N VAL A 96 6.35 1.87 6.19
CA VAL A 96 5.68 0.63 6.64
C VAL A 96 6.61 -0.58 6.55
N ILE A 97 7.33 -0.73 5.43
CA ILE A 97 8.27 -1.84 5.22
C ILE A 97 9.39 -1.78 6.27
N GLU A 98 9.98 -0.61 6.51
CA GLU A 98 11.01 -0.43 7.54
C GLU A 98 10.50 -0.81 8.91
N LEU A 99 9.27 -0.41 9.25
CA LEU A 99 8.70 -0.68 10.55
C LEU A 99 8.37 -2.15 10.78
N VAL A 100 7.85 -2.83 9.75
CA VAL A 100 7.55 -4.27 9.77
C VAL A 100 8.82 -5.11 9.72
N ALA A 101 9.86 -4.65 9.00
CA ALA A 101 11.14 -5.34 8.91
C ALA A 101 12.08 -5.05 10.11
N GLN A 102 11.71 -4.12 11.00
CA GLN A 102 12.50 -3.77 12.17
C GLN A 102 12.54 -4.94 13.14
N ARG A 103 13.71 -5.57 13.26
CA ARG A 103 13.93 -6.63 14.25
C ARG A 103 14.05 -6.01 15.63
N GLU A 104 13.17 -6.42 16.54
CA GLU A 104 13.39 -6.18 17.97
C GLU A 104 14.68 -6.95 18.34
N ARG A 105 15.70 -6.21 18.78
CA ARG A 105 17.04 -6.72 19.08
C ARG A 105 17.10 -7.33 20.46
#